data_AF-Q0ZNP4-F1
#
_entry.id   AF-Q0ZNP4-F1
#
_cell.length_a   1.000
_cell.length_b   1.000
_cell.length_c   1.000
_cell.angle_alpha   90.00
_cell.angle_beta   90.00
_cell.angle_gamma   90.00
#
_symmetry.space_group_name_H-M   'P 1'
#
loop_
_entity.id
_entity.type
_entity.pdbx_description
1 polymer ?
#
loop_
_entity_poly.entity_id
_entity_poly.type
_entity_poly.pdbx_seq_one_letter_code
_entity_poly.pdbx_strand_id
1 'polypeptide(L)'
;MIVGIGRGPLSYFVWKYLRDFDFIGNTVLPYPLFYDAKRELLASKSAYVNYLRKLQLRRKEVKIAVYPDYVSPHKVNVSLSLLKSIEFIVPIHSLEDIAIVEELKNLGFSVYYGFASDPRYRSYTLSEFMRAAKGRKWYLGVSTKRELQEALKYEFDGADVTAYLFGKNKDRKNVLKMYRMLTEFIKQISKSRAKQTSIYDFFAFTGGKHD
;
A
#
# COMPACT_ATOMS: atom_id res chain seq x y z
N MET A 1 1.78 8.15 -5.45
CA MET A 1 1.95 6.80 -4.89
C MET A 1 2.13 6.87 -3.38
N ILE A 2 1.33 6.11 -2.62
CA ILE A 2 1.47 5.88 -1.17
C ILE A 2 2.46 4.71 -0.94
N VAL A 3 3.27 4.76 0.12
CA VAL A 3 4.22 3.70 0.46
C VAL A 3 3.91 3.09 1.82
N GLY A 4 3.52 1.82 1.81
CA GLY A 4 3.40 0.99 3.02
C GLY A 4 4.74 0.43 3.47
N ILE A 5 4.98 0.44 4.79
CA ILE A 5 6.14 -0.24 5.39
C ILE A 5 5.62 -1.15 6.50
N GLY A 6 5.69 -2.45 6.26
CA GLY A 6 5.24 -3.48 7.21
C GLY A 6 6.07 -3.49 8.50
N ARG A 7 5.60 -4.28 9.47
CA ARG A 7 6.23 -4.40 10.80
C ARG A 7 7.68 -4.87 10.67
N GLY A 8 8.64 -4.06 11.13
CA GLY A 8 10.04 -4.46 11.19
C GLY A 8 11.00 -3.33 11.54
N PRO A 9 12.33 -3.57 11.45
CA PRO A 9 13.33 -2.55 11.74
C PRO A 9 13.18 -1.29 10.89
N LEU A 10 12.71 -1.43 9.64
CA LEU A 10 12.48 -0.31 8.74
C LEU A 10 11.38 0.62 9.24
N SER A 11 10.23 0.08 9.67
CA SER A 11 9.13 0.90 10.18
C SER A 11 9.54 1.64 11.46
N TYR A 12 10.31 0.98 12.34
CA TYR A 12 10.87 1.62 13.54
C TYR A 12 11.85 2.74 13.19
N PHE A 13 12.73 2.51 12.21
CA PHE A 13 13.69 3.52 11.74
C PHE A 13 12.96 4.78 11.24
N VAL A 14 11.92 4.60 10.42
CA VAL A 14 11.11 5.70 9.89
C VAL A 14 10.47 6.48 11.04
N TRP A 15 9.85 5.80 12.02
CA TRP A 15 9.27 6.47 13.17
C TRP A 15 10.27 7.21 14.06
N LYS A 16 11.51 6.74 14.13
CA LYS A 16 12.55 7.28 15.00
C LYS A 16 13.28 8.46 14.37
N TYR A 17 13.57 8.39 13.08
CA TYR A 17 14.48 9.33 12.41
C TYR A 17 13.80 10.22 11.36
N LEU A 18 12.56 9.92 10.98
CA LEU A 18 11.84 10.63 9.91
C LEU A 18 10.46 11.14 10.36
N ARG A 19 10.22 11.20 11.67
CA ARG A 19 8.92 11.61 12.24
C ARG A 19 8.55 13.06 11.90
N ASP A 20 9.54 13.95 11.86
CA ASP A 20 9.33 15.39 11.74
C ASP A 20 9.02 15.84 10.31
N PHE A 21 8.84 14.90 9.38
CA PHE A 21 8.50 15.21 8.01
C PHE A 21 7.00 14.98 7.75
N ASP A 22 6.39 15.95 7.07
CA ASP A 22 4.95 15.95 6.70
C ASP A 22 4.52 14.83 5.74
N PHE A 23 5.44 13.97 5.30
CA PHE A 23 5.11 12.82 4.48
C PHE A 23 4.58 11.63 5.29
N ILE A 24 4.83 11.53 6.60
CA ILE A 24 4.34 10.43 7.42
C ILE A 24 2.83 10.53 7.57
N GLY A 25 2.13 9.41 7.36
CA GLY A 25 0.67 9.36 7.41
C GLY A 25 -0.02 9.80 6.12
N ASN A 26 0.70 10.44 5.18
CA ASN A 26 0.16 10.91 3.90
C ASN A 26 0.77 10.15 2.72
N THR A 27 2.10 10.10 2.65
CA THR A 27 2.85 9.45 1.56
C THR A 27 3.54 8.18 2.05
N VAL A 28 4.02 8.16 3.28
CA VAL A 28 4.65 6.97 3.89
C VAL A 28 3.83 6.53 5.09
N LEU A 29 3.43 5.26 5.09
CA LEU A 29 2.64 4.61 6.12
C LEU A 29 3.48 3.51 6.77
N PRO A 30 4.31 3.83 7.78
CA PRO A 30 4.96 2.81 8.59
C PRO A 30 3.95 2.10 9.50
N TYR A 31 4.19 0.81 9.78
CA TYR A 31 3.44 0.08 10.80
C TYR A 31 3.31 0.88 12.11
N PRO A 32 2.11 1.02 12.71
CA PRO A 32 0.87 0.30 12.39
C PRO A 32 -0.04 0.95 11.34
N LEU A 33 0.30 2.11 10.77
CA LEU A 33 -0.57 2.79 9.78
C LEU A 33 -0.82 1.92 8.53
N PHE A 34 0.19 1.12 8.15
CA PHE A 34 0.09 0.04 7.17
C PHE A 34 0.17 -1.33 7.87
N TYR A 35 -0.91 -2.10 7.78
CA TYR A 35 -1.07 -3.36 8.52
C TYR A 35 -0.98 -4.59 7.59
N ASP A 36 0.26 -4.98 7.26
CA ASP A 36 0.61 -6.17 6.47
C ASP A 36 1.04 -7.34 7.35
N ALA A 37 0.18 -7.74 8.30
CA ALA A 37 0.46 -8.87 9.19
C ALA A 37 0.18 -10.23 8.52
N LYS A 38 0.69 -10.45 7.29
CA LYS A 38 0.49 -11.69 6.50
C LYS A 38 0.78 -12.98 7.28
N ARG A 39 1.80 -12.97 8.14
CA ARG A 39 2.12 -14.14 8.98
C ARG A 39 0.96 -14.56 9.88
N GLU A 40 0.14 -13.62 10.33
CA GLU A 40 -1.04 -13.92 11.15
C GLU A 40 -2.13 -14.62 10.34
N LEU A 41 -2.20 -14.39 9.03
CA LEU A 41 -3.17 -15.02 8.13
C LEU A 41 -2.80 -16.45 7.74
N LEU A 42 -1.51 -16.81 7.81
CA LEU A 42 -1.00 -18.12 7.37
C LEU A 42 -1.14 -19.24 8.43
N ALA A 43 -1.57 -18.93 9.65
CA ALA A 43 -1.58 -19.90 10.75
C ALA A 43 -2.68 -20.97 10.61
N SER A 44 -3.85 -20.62 10.08
CA SER A 44 -4.97 -21.53 9.87
C SER A 44 -6.03 -20.90 8.96
N LYS A 45 -6.98 -21.71 8.45
CA LYS A 45 -8.14 -21.21 7.68
C LYS A 45 -9.01 -20.23 8.47
N SER A 46 -9.01 -20.28 9.80
CA SER A 46 -9.78 -19.37 10.66
C SER A 46 -8.96 -18.20 11.20
N ALA A 47 -7.68 -18.10 10.85
CA ALA A 47 -6.79 -17.06 11.37
C ALA A 47 -7.22 -15.64 10.95
N TYR A 48 -7.97 -15.52 9.84
CA TYR A 48 -8.59 -14.26 9.41
C TYR A 48 -9.50 -13.66 10.48
N VAL A 49 -10.20 -14.48 11.28
CA VAL A 49 -11.12 -13.99 12.33
C VAL A 49 -10.35 -13.17 13.37
N ASN A 50 -9.22 -13.71 13.82
CA ASN A 50 -8.37 -13.02 14.80
C ASN A 50 -7.70 -11.79 14.20
N TYR A 51 -7.25 -11.88 12.94
CA TYR A 51 -6.68 -10.75 12.21
C TYR A 51 -7.68 -9.59 12.09
N LEU A 52 -8.90 -9.86 11.63
CA LEU A 52 -9.93 -8.82 11.47
C LEU A 52 -10.38 -8.24 12.82
N ARG A 53 -10.49 -9.06 13.88
CA ARG A 53 -10.76 -8.54 15.24
C ARG A 53 -9.66 -7.61 15.74
N LYS A 54 -8.38 -7.92 15.49
CA LYS A 54 -7.27 -7.02 15.81
C LYS A 54 -7.37 -5.71 15.03
N LEU A 55 -7.74 -5.76 13.75
CA LEU A 55 -8.00 -4.55 12.97
C LEU A 55 -9.14 -3.72 13.57
N GLN A 56 -10.22 -4.34 14.04
CA GLN A 56 -11.32 -3.62 14.69
C GLN A 56 -10.84 -2.86 15.94
N LEU A 57 -9.98 -3.48 16.75
CA LEU A 57 -9.38 -2.83 17.92
C LEU A 57 -8.47 -1.66 17.53
N ARG A 58 -7.78 -1.77 16.38
CA ARG A 58 -6.82 -0.77 15.88
C ARG A 58 -7.38 0.16 14.79
N ARG A 59 -8.69 0.16 14.57
CA ARG A 59 -9.35 0.88 13.45
C ARG A 59 -9.14 2.40 13.43
N LYS A 60 -8.72 2.98 14.56
CA LYS A 60 -8.36 4.40 14.69
C LYS A 60 -6.89 4.68 14.35
N GLU A 61 -6.03 3.66 14.36
CA GLU A 61 -4.59 3.75 14.07
C GLU A 61 -4.28 3.34 12.64
N VAL A 62 -4.88 2.24 12.17
CA VAL A 62 -4.61 1.65 10.86
C VAL A 62 -5.32 2.45 9.78
N LYS A 63 -4.58 2.82 8.72
CA LYS A 63 -5.13 3.48 7.52
C LYS A 63 -5.34 2.50 6.38
N ILE A 64 -4.36 1.64 6.14
CA ILE A 64 -4.39 0.65 5.06
C ILE A 64 -4.02 -0.73 5.60
N ALA A 65 -4.74 -1.77 5.21
CA ALA A 65 -4.50 -3.15 5.62
C ALA A 65 -4.59 -4.12 4.45
N VAL A 66 -3.89 -5.25 4.56
CA VAL A 66 -3.98 -6.35 3.58
C VAL A 66 -5.16 -7.26 3.94
N TYR A 67 -6.10 -7.43 3.02
CA TYR A 67 -7.28 -8.25 3.21
C TYR A 67 -6.93 -9.76 3.08
N PRO A 68 -7.57 -10.67 3.85
CA PRO A 68 -7.46 -12.11 3.67
C PRO A 68 -8.17 -12.59 2.40
N ASP A 69 -7.45 -12.58 1.27
CA ASP A 69 -7.88 -13.02 -0.06
C ASP A 69 -8.48 -14.44 -0.14
N TYR A 70 -8.16 -15.33 0.79
CA TYR A 70 -8.75 -16.68 0.82
C TYR A 70 -10.17 -16.73 1.43
N VAL A 71 -10.76 -15.59 1.81
CA VAL A 71 -12.11 -15.52 2.39
C VAL A 71 -12.95 -14.45 1.71
N SER A 72 -13.99 -14.87 1.00
CA SER A 72 -14.97 -13.95 0.42
C SER A 72 -15.64 -13.09 1.50
N PRO A 73 -15.81 -11.77 1.29
CA PRO A 73 -16.41 -10.85 2.25
C PRO A 73 -17.75 -11.32 2.83
N HIS A 74 -18.62 -11.93 2.01
CA HIS A 74 -19.92 -12.45 2.46
C HIS A 74 -19.83 -13.69 3.37
N LYS A 75 -18.66 -14.35 3.46
CA LYS A 75 -18.40 -15.52 4.31
C LYS A 75 -17.62 -15.18 5.58
N VAL A 76 -17.33 -13.90 5.82
CA VAL A 76 -16.53 -13.44 6.95
C VAL A 76 -17.36 -13.49 8.24
N ASN A 77 -16.90 -14.25 9.23
CA ASN A 77 -17.54 -14.36 10.56
C ASN A 77 -17.15 -13.22 11.52
N VAL A 78 -16.94 -12.01 10.99
CA VAL A 78 -16.54 -10.80 11.72
C VAL A 78 -17.27 -9.61 11.10
N SER A 79 -17.80 -8.70 11.93
CA SER A 79 -18.49 -7.51 11.43
C SER A 79 -17.52 -6.59 10.67
N LEU A 80 -17.59 -6.61 9.35
CA LEU A 80 -16.77 -5.78 8.48
C LEU A 80 -17.13 -4.29 8.60
N SER A 81 -18.37 -3.92 8.95
CA SER A 81 -18.80 -2.51 9.03
C SER A 81 -17.93 -1.66 9.97
N LEU A 82 -17.37 -2.26 11.03
CA LEU A 82 -16.47 -1.59 11.96
C LEU A 82 -15.08 -1.24 11.36
N LEU A 83 -14.78 -1.72 10.16
CA LEU A 83 -13.51 -1.52 9.47
C LEU A 83 -13.60 -0.48 8.34
N LYS A 84 -14.73 0.22 8.20
CA LYS A 84 -14.99 1.15 7.09
C LYS A 84 -13.99 2.30 6.96
N SER A 85 -13.32 2.68 8.05
CA SER A 85 -12.26 3.68 8.05
C SER A 85 -10.92 3.18 7.50
N ILE A 86 -10.77 1.86 7.30
CA ILE A 86 -9.55 1.23 6.78
C ILE A 86 -9.74 0.96 5.29
N GLU A 87 -8.74 1.35 4.50
CA GLU A 87 -8.66 0.94 3.11
C GLU A 87 -8.02 -0.44 3.00
N PHE A 88 -8.58 -1.30 2.16
CA PHE A 88 -8.07 -2.66 1.98
C PHE A 88 -7.27 -2.81 0.70
N ILE A 89 -6.19 -3.59 0.77
CA ILE A 89 -5.52 -4.14 -0.40
C ILE A 89 -5.88 -5.62 -0.47
N VAL A 90 -6.49 -6.04 -1.57
CA VAL A 90 -6.75 -7.47 -1.82
C VAL A 90 -5.62 -7.98 -2.71
N PRO A 91 -4.74 -8.89 -2.21
CA PRO A 91 -3.79 -9.55 -3.07
C PRO A 91 -4.54 -10.37 -4.14
N ILE A 92 -4.18 -10.17 -5.40
CA ILE A 92 -4.77 -10.87 -6.53
C ILE A 92 -3.79 -11.97 -6.92
N HIS A 93 -4.09 -13.23 -6.59
CA HIS A 93 -3.29 -14.39 -6.95
C HIS A 93 -3.75 -14.97 -8.31
N SER A 94 -5.04 -14.91 -8.59
CA SER A 94 -5.60 -15.14 -9.92
C SER A 94 -6.59 -14.04 -10.29
N LEU A 95 -6.92 -13.87 -11.57
CA LEU A 95 -7.80 -12.77 -12.00
C LEU A 95 -9.22 -12.91 -11.43
N GLU A 96 -9.61 -14.11 -11.01
CA GLU A 96 -10.87 -14.40 -10.33
C GLU A 96 -10.97 -13.71 -8.95
N ASP A 97 -9.84 -13.47 -8.28
CA ASP A 97 -9.81 -12.77 -6.97
C ASP A 97 -10.31 -11.32 -7.06
N ILE A 98 -10.45 -10.77 -8.28
CA ILE A 98 -11.10 -9.48 -8.52
C ILE A 98 -12.53 -9.47 -7.96
N ALA A 99 -13.23 -10.61 -7.94
CA ALA A 99 -14.56 -10.70 -7.35
C ALA A 99 -14.59 -10.26 -5.87
N ILE A 100 -13.53 -10.55 -5.11
CA ILE A 100 -13.39 -10.14 -3.70
C ILE A 100 -13.31 -8.61 -3.59
N VAL A 101 -12.58 -7.98 -4.52
CA VAL A 101 -12.49 -6.51 -4.58
C VAL A 101 -13.86 -5.89 -4.83
N GLU A 102 -14.62 -6.42 -5.79
CA GLU A 102 -15.95 -5.90 -6.10
C GLU A 102 -16.94 -6.13 -4.95
N GLU A 103 -16.90 -7.29 -4.27
CA GLU A 103 -17.69 -7.53 -3.07
C GLU A 103 -17.39 -6.51 -1.95
N LEU A 104 -16.12 -6.24 -1.67
CA LEU A 104 -15.74 -5.24 -0.67
C LEU A 104 -16.20 -3.83 -1.07
N LYS A 105 -16.06 -3.45 -2.35
CA LYS A 105 -16.57 -2.18 -2.84
C LYS A 105 -18.08 -2.07 -2.71
N ASN A 106 -18.83 -3.13 -3.02
CA ASN A 106 -20.29 -3.17 -2.86
C ASN A 106 -20.72 -3.01 -1.41
N LEU A 107 -19.91 -3.48 -0.46
CA LEU A 107 -20.13 -3.22 0.96
C LEU A 107 -19.80 -1.78 1.35
N GLY A 108 -19.19 -0.97 0.47
CA GLY A 108 -18.78 0.43 0.68
C GLY A 108 -17.35 0.58 1.19
N PHE A 109 -16.43 -0.32 0.84
CA PHE A 109 -15.00 -0.17 1.20
C PHE A 109 -14.22 0.55 0.11
N SER A 110 -13.22 1.32 0.53
CA SER A 110 -12.15 1.80 -0.33
C SER A 110 -11.11 0.69 -0.50
N VAL A 111 -10.93 0.20 -1.72
CA VAL A 111 -10.13 -1.00 -2.00
C VAL A 111 -9.04 -0.72 -3.04
N TYR A 112 -7.91 -1.42 -2.94
CA TYR A 112 -6.87 -1.53 -3.94
C TYR A 112 -6.80 -2.96 -4.48
N TYR A 113 -6.57 -3.09 -5.78
CA TYR A 113 -6.14 -4.34 -6.40
C TYR A 113 -4.64 -4.54 -6.14
N GLY A 114 -4.28 -5.60 -5.42
CA GLY A 114 -2.90 -5.91 -5.05
C GLY A 114 -2.19 -6.77 -6.10
N PHE A 115 -1.23 -6.19 -6.82
CA PHE A 115 -0.35 -6.89 -7.75
C PHE A 115 0.85 -7.49 -7.01
N ALA A 116 1.00 -8.82 -7.03
CA ALA A 116 2.18 -9.46 -6.48
C ALA A 116 3.42 -9.24 -7.39
N SER A 117 4.46 -8.63 -6.84
CA SER A 117 5.74 -8.42 -7.55
C SER A 117 6.35 -9.73 -8.06
N ASP A 118 6.43 -10.73 -7.17
CA ASP A 118 6.98 -12.03 -7.47
C ASP A 118 5.95 -12.90 -8.21
N PRO A 119 6.26 -13.34 -9.45
CA PRO A 119 5.35 -14.11 -10.28
C PRO A 119 4.96 -15.47 -9.69
N ARG A 120 5.71 -16.01 -8.72
CA ARG A 120 5.35 -17.27 -8.04
C ARG A 120 4.06 -17.17 -7.25
N TYR A 121 3.61 -15.95 -6.94
CA TYR A 121 2.36 -15.70 -6.22
C TYR A 121 1.25 -15.18 -7.15
N ARG A 122 1.34 -15.34 -8.48
CA ARG A 122 0.23 -14.98 -9.38
C ARG A 122 0.20 -15.83 -10.64
N SER A 123 -1.00 -16.05 -11.18
CA SER A 123 -1.22 -16.82 -12.42
C SER A 123 -1.35 -15.96 -13.69
N TYR A 124 -1.12 -14.65 -13.58
CA TYR A 124 -1.29 -13.68 -14.67
C TYR A 124 -0.07 -12.77 -14.79
N THR A 125 0.11 -12.09 -15.92
CA THR A 125 1.15 -11.10 -16.20
C THR A 125 0.74 -9.69 -15.76
N LEU A 126 1.71 -8.78 -15.61
CA LEU A 126 1.41 -7.36 -15.34
C LEU A 126 0.46 -6.76 -16.39
N SER A 127 0.65 -7.09 -17.68
CA SER A 127 -0.21 -6.57 -18.75
C SER A 127 -1.67 -7.02 -18.58
N GLU A 128 -1.88 -8.29 -18.22
CA GLU A 128 -3.22 -8.82 -17.92
C GLU A 128 -3.83 -8.14 -16.69
N PHE A 129 -3.05 -7.97 -15.63
CA PHE A 129 -3.48 -7.24 -14.43
C PHE A 129 -3.92 -5.82 -14.74
N MET A 130 -3.12 -5.08 -15.52
CA MET A 130 -3.44 -3.69 -15.88
C MET A 130 -4.71 -3.58 -16.73
N ARG A 131 -5.00 -4.59 -17.57
CA ARG A 131 -6.28 -4.66 -18.30
C ARG A 131 -7.46 -4.99 -17.40
N ALA A 132 -7.28 -5.89 -16.44
CA ALA A 132 -8.35 -6.41 -15.60
C ALA A 132 -8.71 -5.47 -14.43
N ALA A 133 -7.72 -4.93 -13.72
CA ALA A 133 -7.94 -4.05 -12.58
C ALA A 133 -8.44 -2.67 -13.03
N LYS A 134 -9.70 -2.31 -12.73
CA LYS A 134 -10.34 -1.06 -13.16
C LYS A 134 -10.30 0.10 -12.15
N GLY A 135 -9.58 -0.07 -11.05
CA GLY A 135 -9.46 0.98 -10.02
C GLY A 135 -8.07 1.06 -9.43
N ARG A 136 -8.00 1.53 -8.19
CA ARG A 136 -6.74 1.82 -7.49
C ARG A 136 -5.87 0.59 -7.34
N LYS A 137 -4.58 0.70 -7.65
CA LYS A 137 -3.65 -0.42 -7.75
C LYS A 137 -2.58 -0.31 -6.66
N TRP A 138 -2.24 -1.45 -6.07
CA TRP A 138 -1.19 -1.55 -5.08
C TRP A 138 -0.13 -2.55 -5.51
N TYR A 139 1.13 -2.13 -5.55
CA TYR A 139 2.24 -3.00 -5.92
C TYR A 139 2.81 -3.67 -4.67
N LEU A 140 2.62 -4.98 -4.54
CA LEU A 140 2.94 -5.73 -3.32
C LEU A 140 4.41 -6.19 -3.29
N GLY A 141 5.12 -5.88 -2.20
CA GLY A 141 6.42 -6.47 -1.89
C GLY A 141 7.63 -5.92 -2.66
N VAL A 142 7.63 -4.64 -3.02
CA VAL A 142 8.75 -4.00 -3.73
C VAL A 142 10.06 -4.16 -2.96
N SER A 143 11.02 -4.87 -3.56
CA SER A 143 12.29 -5.23 -2.95
C SER A 143 13.50 -4.76 -3.76
N THR A 144 13.29 -4.31 -4.98
CA THR A 144 14.33 -3.86 -5.91
C THR A 144 14.00 -2.50 -6.54
N LYS A 145 15.04 -1.79 -7.00
CA LYS A 145 14.84 -0.55 -7.77
C LYS A 145 14.07 -0.78 -9.07
N ARG A 146 14.22 -1.95 -9.69
CA ARG A 146 13.50 -2.31 -10.92
C ARG A 146 11.99 -2.39 -10.67
N GLU A 147 11.57 -3.09 -9.63
CA GLU A 147 10.16 -3.17 -9.23
C GLU A 147 9.60 -1.80 -8.86
N LEU A 148 10.39 -0.96 -8.19
CA LEU A 148 9.98 0.42 -7.91
C LEU A 148 9.76 1.23 -9.20
N GLN A 149 10.67 1.12 -10.18
CA GLN A 149 10.49 1.77 -11.48
C GLN A 149 9.27 1.23 -12.23
N GLU A 150 9.00 -0.07 -12.14
CA GLU A 150 7.81 -0.68 -12.72
C GLU A 150 6.54 -0.09 -12.09
N ALA A 151 6.45 -0.08 -10.76
CA ALA A 151 5.32 0.51 -10.05
C ALA A 151 5.08 1.98 -10.43
N LEU A 152 6.15 2.78 -10.55
CA LEU A 152 6.06 4.18 -10.97
C LEU A 152 5.65 4.34 -12.44
N LYS A 153 6.19 3.51 -13.34
CA LYS A 153 5.91 3.54 -14.78
C LYS A 153 4.45 3.19 -15.08
N TYR A 154 3.91 2.22 -14.36
CA TYR A 154 2.52 1.77 -14.50
C TYR A 154 1.56 2.50 -13.55
N GLU A 155 2.00 3.61 -12.96
CA GLU A 155 1.18 4.56 -12.19
C GLU A 155 0.39 3.90 -11.04
N PHE A 156 1.03 2.99 -10.31
CA PHE A 156 0.41 2.40 -9.13
C PHE A 156 0.11 3.47 -8.07
N ASP A 157 -1.10 3.43 -7.51
CA ASP A 157 -1.55 4.34 -6.46
C ASP A 157 -0.80 4.14 -5.15
N GLY A 158 -0.37 2.91 -4.88
CA GLY A 158 0.45 2.58 -3.73
C GLY A 158 1.37 1.38 -3.94
N ALA A 159 2.30 1.20 -3.02
CA ALA A 159 3.18 0.04 -2.98
C ALA A 159 3.64 -0.21 -1.54
N ASP A 160 3.90 -1.45 -1.16
CA ASP A 160 4.67 -1.74 0.06
C ASP A 160 6.10 -2.09 -0.29
N VAL A 161 7.03 -1.56 0.51
CA VAL A 161 8.47 -1.72 0.29
C VAL A 161 9.07 -2.59 1.38
N THR A 162 9.98 -3.46 0.98
CA THR A 162 10.79 -4.23 1.92
C THR A 162 12.11 -3.52 2.20
N ALA A 163 12.76 -3.90 3.30
CA ALA A 163 14.07 -3.35 3.63
C ALA A 163 15.16 -3.70 2.58
N TYR A 164 14.92 -4.67 1.70
CA TYR A 164 15.88 -5.04 0.63
C TYR A 164 16.04 -3.96 -0.42
N LEU A 165 15.05 -3.08 -0.57
CA LEU A 165 15.13 -1.91 -1.47
C LEU A 165 16.30 -0.98 -1.08
N PHE A 166 16.68 -0.96 0.19
CA PHE A 166 17.67 -0.04 0.77
C PHE A 166 19.06 -0.68 0.94
N GLY A 167 19.43 -1.58 0.02
CA GLY A 167 20.80 -2.13 -0.06
C GLY A 167 21.06 -3.34 0.84
N LYS A 168 22.35 -3.64 1.05
CA LYS A 168 22.79 -4.84 1.78
C LYS A 168 22.60 -4.66 3.28
N ASN A 169 22.68 -5.75 4.04
CA ASN A 169 22.49 -5.72 5.49
C ASN A 169 23.39 -4.70 6.21
N LYS A 170 24.65 -4.55 5.77
CA LYS A 170 25.58 -3.56 6.31
C LYS A 170 25.11 -2.11 6.10
N ASP A 171 24.46 -1.83 4.97
CA ASP A 171 23.97 -0.49 4.64
C ASP A 171 22.78 -0.13 5.53
N ARG A 172 21.90 -1.10 5.79
CA ARG A 172 20.71 -0.95 6.64
C ARG A 172 21.04 -0.80 8.13
N LYS A 173 22.23 -1.24 8.56
CA LYS A 173 22.74 -1.01 9.92
C LYS A 173 23.43 0.34 10.10
N ASN A 174 23.82 1.02 9.01
CA ASN A 174 24.41 2.34 9.07
C ASN A 174 23.30 3.40 9.04
N VAL A 175 23.07 4.06 10.18
CA VAL A 175 21.98 5.03 10.36
C VAL A 175 22.03 6.17 9.33
N LEU A 176 23.20 6.80 9.13
CA LEU A 176 23.35 7.91 8.19
C LEU A 176 23.08 7.49 6.76
N LYS A 177 23.59 6.32 6.35
CA LYS A 177 23.37 5.80 5.01
C LYS A 177 21.90 5.45 4.79
N MET A 178 21.27 4.78 5.76
CA MET A 178 19.86 4.43 5.71
C MET A 178 18.97 5.67 5.61
N TYR A 179 19.26 6.70 6.42
CA TYR A 179 18.57 7.99 6.37
C TYR A 179 18.66 8.63 4.97
N ARG A 180 19.85 8.70 4.37
CA ARG A 180 20.04 9.26 3.02
C ARG A 180 19.24 8.49 1.98
N MET A 181 19.32 7.16 1.98
CA MET A 181 18.59 6.32 1.01
C MET A 181 17.08 6.47 1.13
N LEU A 182 16.54 6.56 2.36
CA LEU A 182 15.12 6.79 2.58
C LEU A 182 14.68 8.18 2.11
N THR A 183 15.43 9.22 2.43
CA THR A 183 15.12 10.59 2.01
C THR A 183 15.15 10.72 0.48
N GLU A 184 16.12 10.09 -0.19
CA GLU A 184 16.17 10.05 -1.66
C GLU A 184 14.98 9.29 -2.25
N PHE A 185 14.65 8.15 -1.69
CA PHE A 185 13.47 7.36 -2.07
C PHE A 185 12.18 8.18 -1.93
N ILE A 186 12.00 8.88 -0.80
CA ILE A 186 10.84 9.73 -0.55
C ILE A 186 10.78 10.88 -1.56
N LYS A 187 11.90 11.53 -1.88
CA LYS A 187 11.96 12.57 -2.92
C LYS A 187 11.55 12.02 -4.29
N GLN A 188 11.95 10.79 -4.62
CA GLN A 188 11.59 10.15 -5.88
C GLN A 188 10.07 9.90 -5.99
N ILE A 189 9.44 9.34 -4.95
CA ILE A 189 8.00 9.08 -4.93
C ILE A 189 7.15 10.35 -4.82
N SER A 190 7.67 11.42 -4.21
CA SER A 190 6.96 12.70 -4.14
C SER A 190 6.99 13.44 -5.47
N LYS A 191 8.10 13.38 -6.22
CA LYS A 191 8.21 13.99 -7.55
C LYS A 191 7.27 13.37 -8.58
N SER A 192 7.00 12.06 -8.49
CA SER A 192 6.01 11.43 -9.37
C SER A 192 4.59 11.92 -9.10
N ARG A 193 4.27 12.35 -7.88
CA ARG A 193 2.97 12.97 -7.54
C ARG A 193 2.84 14.40 -8.06
N ALA A 194 3.93 15.17 -8.09
CA ALA A 194 3.92 16.56 -8.58
C ALA A 194 3.79 16.70 -10.11
N LYS A 195 3.91 15.60 -10.87
CA LYS A 195 3.67 15.61 -12.33
C LYS A 195 2.17 15.69 -12.71
N GLN A 196 1.27 15.82 -11.73
CA GLN A 196 -0.18 15.85 -11.93
C GLN A 196 -0.83 17.13 -11.37
N THR A 197 -0.20 18.29 -11.58
CA THR A 197 -0.95 19.56 -11.71
C THR A 197 -1.03 19.85 -13.20
N SER A 198 -2.21 19.67 -13.78
CA SER A 198 -2.43 19.96 -15.19
C SER A 198 -2.39 21.48 -15.40
N ILE A 199 -2.12 21.94 -16.63
CA ILE A 199 -2.16 23.37 -16.99
C ILE A 199 -3.51 24.03 -16.58
N TYR A 200 -4.59 23.25 -16.45
CA TYR A 200 -5.88 23.72 -15.97
C TYR A 200 -5.88 24.22 -14.52
N ASP A 201 -5.01 23.68 -13.64
CA ASP A 201 -4.88 24.15 -12.25
C ASP A 201 -4.22 25.54 -12.18
N PHE A 202 -3.46 25.92 -13.22
CA PHE A 202 -2.81 27.23 -13.30
C PHE A 202 -3.80 28.32 -13.76
N PHE A 203 -4.75 28.00 -14.64
CA PHE A 203 -5.76 28.96 -15.13
C PHE A 203 -6.91 29.22 -14.16
N ALA A 204 -7.20 28.28 -13.24
CA ALA A 204 -8.20 28.48 -12.20
C ALA A 204 -7.79 29.56 -11.17
N PHE A 205 -6.49 29.86 -11.06
CA PHE A 205 -5.98 30.86 -10.11
C PHE A 205 -5.85 32.27 -10.71
N THR A 206 -5.91 32.42 -12.04
CA THR A 206 -5.73 33.71 -12.73
C THR A 206 -7.02 34.32 -13.30
N GLY A 207 -8.16 33.62 -13.22
CA GLY A 207 -9.44 34.08 -13.78
C GLY A 207 -10.37 34.84 -12.83
N GLY A 208 -9.91 35.17 -11.62
CA GLY A 208 -10.76 35.69 -10.54
C GLY A 208 -10.46 37.13 -10.11
N LYS A 209 -10.22 38.05 -11.05
CA LYS A 209 -10.39 39.50 -10.84
C LYS A 209 -10.71 40.13 -12.19
N HIS A 210 -11.89 40.72 -12.30
CA HIS A 210 -12.12 42.06 -12.82
C HIS A 210 -13.63 42.35 -12.72
N ASP A 211 -13.98 43.16 -11.72
CA ASP A 211 -15.02 44.18 -11.86
C ASP A 211 -14.62 45.17 -12.97
#